data_AF-A0A2A4X697-F1
#
_entry.id   AF-A0A2A4X697-F1
#
_cell.length_a   1.000
_cell.length_b   1.000
_cell.length_c   1.000
_cell.angle_alpha   90.00
_cell.angle_beta   90.00
_cell.angle_gamma   90.00
#
_symmetry.space_group_name_H-M   'P 1'
#
loop_
_entity.id
_entity.type
_entity.pdbx_description
1 polymer ?
#
loop_
_entity_poly.entity_id
_entity_poly.type
_entity_poly.pdbx_seq_one_letter_code
_entity_poly.pdbx_strand_id
1 'polypeptide(L)'
;MNLKKQIFSFFLVTLTLFLPFRAVHAHTLKPCAKESKFLINVPVLNLHEECNENSPFVSQGIYGHTVQIIKHLDNGWALIETEDAYQGLGQTKYLIADDPVWKTSTHQVRVNSVAALLYPCPDTAGPALMSLPFGARCVLYEDLDSNSERWQKVSLLDGTRVWVQRGDVETPKTRTLEEMFNLSYRFLERPYIWGGTSSKGFDCSGYVQTLAKSMGIILPRDSRPQAGSNQLAEVTGPAQIGDITFWANLGKTRITHVGIYCEEGNSIHSSVKNPRPGVAINTLPHHSLVKAKRFKEISYSSTISPITPEVSEKMTHSWQNNNPIPLQDLCYIQLNHWGFDGCVHEGEIIVHKSVAGEVTEIFEELFANQYPIEKMLLVDAYSADDALSCEDNNSSCFCSRPAVGKNSWSFHSFGLAIDINPLLNPYQRKGKVIPSNAKPFLDRSLPCKGIITTDDLCYQAFINRGWRWGGHWEIERDEIGCNDYQHFYKEIEGTTP
;
A
#
# COMPACT_ATOMS: atom_id res chain seq x y z
N MET A 1 -65.93 -19.13 -48.86
CA MET A 1 -66.33 -20.32 -48.07
C MET A 1 -65.11 -21.22 -47.94
N ASN A 2 -64.59 -21.40 -46.72
CA ASN A 2 -63.56 -22.37 -46.28
C ASN A 2 -62.14 -22.30 -46.91
N LEU A 3 -61.04 -22.73 -46.29
CA LEU A 3 -60.53 -22.86 -44.91
C LEU A 3 -59.11 -23.50 -45.08
N LYS A 4 -58.14 -23.15 -44.22
CA LYS A 4 -56.89 -23.89 -43.86
C LYS A 4 -55.66 -23.87 -44.80
N LYS A 5 -54.60 -23.20 -44.34
CA LYS A 5 -53.28 -23.73 -43.87
C LYS A 5 -52.24 -22.59 -43.93
N GLN A 6 -51.91 -21.93 -42.81
CA GLN A 6 -50.72 -22.19 -41.98
C GLN A 6 -49.42 -22.38 -42.77
N ILE A 7 -48.50 -21.41 -42.68
CA ILE A 7 -47.20 -21.51 -42.00
C ILE A 7 -46.74 -20.09 -41.64
N PHE A 8 -46.46 -19.89 -40.35
CA PHE A 8 -45.89 -18.68 -39.75
C PHE A 8 -44.38 -18.60 -40.06
N SER A 9 -43.86 -17.42 -40.37
CA SER A 9 -42.46 -17.07 -40.10
C SER A 9 -42.44 -15.76 -39.32
N PHE A 10 -41.99 -15.87 -38.07
CA PHE A 10 -41.88 -14.78 -37.10
C PHE A 10 -40.64 -13.94 -37.40
N PHE A 11 -40.82 -12.62 -37.52
CA PHE A 11 -39.76 -11.64 -37.35
C PHE A 11 -39.37 -11.63 -35.86
N LEU A 12 -38.14 -12.05 -35.54
CA LEU A 12 -37.59 -11.88 -34.19
C LEU A 12 -36.77 -10.58 -34.17
N VAL A 13 -37.31 -9.58 -33.45
CA VAL A 13 -36.62 -8.36 -33.07
C VAL A 13 -35.49 -8.73 -32.10
N THR A 14 -34.24 -8.50 -32.51
CA THR A 14 -33.08 -8.59 -31.61
C THR A 14 -33.06 -7.39 -30.68
N LEU A 15 -33.62 -7.56 -29.49
CA LEU A 15 -33.47 -6.66 -28.35
C LEU A 15 -32.07 -6.87 -27.75
N THR A 16 -31.13 -5.98 -28.05
CA THR A 16 -29.84 -5.90 -27.36
C THR A 16 -30.07 -5.49 -25.90
N LEU A 17 -30.15 -6.48 -25.02
CA LEU A 17 -30.09 -6.30 -23.58
C LEU A 17 -28.68 -5.78 -23.21
N PHE A 18 -28.55 -4.46 -23.10
CA PHE A 18 -27.47 -3.84 -22.33
C PHE A 18 -27.63 -4.29 -20.87
N LEU A 19 -26.83 -5.26 -20.45
CA LEU A 19 -26.65 -5.56 -19.04
C LEU A 19 -25.96 -4.34 -18.38
N PRO A 20 -26.50 -3.81 -17.27
CA PRO A 20 -25.83 -2.73 -16.57
C PRO A 20 -24.55 -3.27 -15.92
N PHE A 21 -23.44 -2.56 -16.14
CA PHE A 21 -22.19 -2.73 -15.41
C PHE A 21 -22.48 -2.81 -13.90
N ARG A 22 -22.31 -4.00 -13.30
CA ARG A 22 -22.05 -4.10 -11.87
C ARG A 22 -20.56 -3.83 -11.69
N ALA A 23 -20.23 -2.61 -11.32
CA ALA A 23 -19.06 -2.42 -10.46
C ALA A 23 -19.24 -3.38 -9.29
N VAL A 24 -18.26 -4.27 -9.08
CA VAL A 24 -18.13 -4.98 -7.81
C VAL A 24 -17.91 -3.88 -6.78
N HIS A 25 -19.01 -3.43 -6.17
CA HIS A 25 -18.96 -2.48 -5.08
C HIS A 25 -18.17 -3.16 -3.96
N ALA A 26 -17.29 -2.39 -3.32
CA ALA A 26 -16.67 -2.75 -2.05
C ALA A 26 -17.77 -3.04 -1.04
N HIS A 27 -18.22 -4.29 -1.00
CA HIS A 27 -18.91 -4.82 0.16
C HIS A 27 -17.83 -4.99 1.22
N THR A 28 -18.08 -4.42 2.39
CA THR A 28 -17.38 -4.69 3.64
C THR A 28 -17.35 -6.20 3.87
N LEU A 29 -16.30 -6.84 3.37
CA LEU A 29 -15.99 -8.22 3.67
C LEU A 29 -15.39 -8.24 5.07
N LYS A 30 -15.95 -9.07 5.95
CA LYS A 30 -15.26 -9.53 7.16
C LYS A 30 -13.83 -9.95 6.75
N PRO A 31 -12.79 -9.61 7.51
CA PRO A 31 -11.46 -10.13 7.25
C PRO A 31 -11.51 -11.65 7.45
N CYS A 32 -11.70 -12.37 6.35
CA CYS A 32 -11.33 -13.78 6.27
C CYS A 32 -9.81 -13.81 6.39
N ALA A 33 -9.25 -14.70 7.22
CA ALA A 33 -7.82 -14.87 7.41
C ALA A 33 -7.10 -14.72 6.06
N LYS A 34 -6.42 -13.58 5.84
CA LYS A 34 -5.98 -13.18 4.50
C LYS A 34 -4.86 -14.12 4.08
N GLU A 35 -5.08 -14.80 2.94
CA GLU A 35 -4.08 -15.62 2.27
C GLU A 35 -2.84 -14.76 1.90
N SER A 36 -1.71 -15.44 1.75
CA SER A 36 -0.36 -14.92 1.63
C SER A 36 -0.23 -13.67 0.73
N LYS A 37 0.65 -12.74 1.14
CA LYS A 37 1.12 -11.66 0.27
C LYS A 37 2.05 -12.21 -0.80
N PHE A 38 2.05 -11.57 -1.96
CA PHE A 38 2.90 -11.91 -3.10
C PHE A 38 3.53 -10.67 -3.71
N LEU A 39 4.69 -10.84 -4.32
CA LEU A 39 5.36 -9.83 -5.14
C LEU A 39 5.12 -10.12 -6.62
N ILE A 40 4.86 -9.07 -7.39
CA ILE A 40 4.68 -9.17 -8.85
C ILE A 40 6.04 -9.39 -9.52
N ASN A 41 6.21 -10.55 -10.17
CA ASN A 41 7.44 -10.96 -10.87
C ASN A 41 7.31 -10.90 -12.40
N VAL A 42 6.56 -9.91 -12.89
CA VAL A 42 6.44 -9.57 -14.32
C VAL A 42 6.44 -8.05 -14.45
N PRO A 43 6.97 -7.43 -15.52
CA PRO A 43 7.01 -5.98 -15.64
C PRO A 43 5.67 -5.28 -15.36
N VAL A 44 4.58 -5.84 -15.89
CA VAL A 44 3.21 -5.36 -15.70
C VAL A 44 2.30 -6.58 -15.60
N LEU A 45 1.61 -6.72 -14.47
CA LEU A 45 0.57 -7.71 -14.25
C LEU A 45 -0.77 -7.11 -14.64
N ASN A 46 -1.44 -7.67 -15.63
CA ASN A 46 -2.79 -7.26 -16.00
C ASN A 46 -3.82 -7.96 -15.09
N LEU A 47 -4.79 -7.19 -14.59
CA LEU A 47 -5.95 -7.71 -13.86
C LEU A 47 -7.18 -7.62 -14.75
N HIS A 48 -7.86 -8.74 -14.97
CA HIS A 48 -8.92 -8.94 -15.95
C HIS A 48 -10.31 -8.97 -15.31
N GLU A 49 -11.34 -8.68 -16.12
CA GLU A 49 -12.75 -8.84 -15.74
C GLU A 49 -13.15 -10.31 -15.61
N GLU A 50 -12.54 -11.17 -16.43
CA GLU A 50 -12.80 -12.61 -16.50
C GLU A 50 -11.49 -13.41 -16.43
N CYS A 51 -11.57 -14.70 -16.09
CA CYS A 51 -10.43 -15.62 -16.09
C CYS A 51 -9.99 -15.99 -17.53
N ASN A 52 -9.65 -14.98 -18.34
CA ASN A 52 -9.27 -15.10 -19.73
C ASN A 52 -8.27 -13.99 -20.07
N GLU A 53 -7.08 -14.35 -20.56
CA GLU A 53 -6.04 -13.37 -20.90
C GLU A 53 -6.45 -12.42 -22.05
N ASN A 54 -7.47 -12.77 -22.83
CA ASN A 54 -8.06 -11.92 -23.87
C ASN A 54 -9.20 -11.04 -23.36
N SER A 55 -9.66 -11.23 -22.12
CA SER A 55 -10.65 -10.34 -21.50
C SER A 55 -10.05 -8.94 -21.29
N PRO A 56 -10.83 -7.86 -21.41
CA PRO A 56 -10.36 -6.54 -21.02
C PRO A 56 -9.74 -6.55 -19.62
N PHE A 57 -8.63 -5.86 -19.46
CA PHE A 57 -8.07 -5.62 -18.14
C PHE A 57 -8.66 -4.34 -17.54
N VAL A 58 -8.91 -4.39 -16.25
CA VAL A 58 -9.52 -3.33 -15.43
C VAL A 58 -8.50 -2.52 -14.65
N SER A 59 -7.36 -3.13 -14.35
CA SER A 59 -6.24 -2.48 -13.68
C SER A 59 -4.95 -3.23 -13.98
N GLN A 60 -3.82 -2.69 -13.50
CA GLN A 60 -2.53 -3.37 -13.56
C GLN A 60 -1.76 -3.19 -12.24
N GLY A 61 -0.92 -4.16 -11.93
CA GLY A 61 0.18 -4.02 -10.98
C GLY A 61 1.52 -4.00 -11.72
N ILE A 62 2.58 -3.54 -11.04
CA ILE A 62 3.92 -3.46 -11.63
C ILE A 62 4.95 -4.24 -10.82
N TYR A 63 6.03 -4.61 -11.47
CA TYR A 63 7.11 -5.42 -10.89
C TYR A 63 7.58 -4.92 -9.51
N GLY A 64 7.68 -5.84 -8.56
CA GLY A 64 8.16 -5.56 -7.20
C GLY A 64 7.15 -4.86 -6.29
N HIS A 65 5.90 -4.68 -6.72
CA HIS A 65 4.81 -4.22 -5.86
C HIS A 65 4.09 -5.42 -5.24
N THR A 66 3.49 -5.19 -4.07
CA THR A 66 2.82 -6.24 -3.30
C THR A 66 1.38 -6.38 -3.77
N VAL A 67 0.89 -7.61 -3.83
CA VAL A 67 -0.53 -7.92 -4.01
C VAL A 67 -0.96 -9.01 -3.04
N GLN A 68 -2.26 -9.14 -2.83
CA GLN A 68 -2.85 -10.20 -2.03
C GLN A 68 -3.73 -11.08 -2.90
N ILE A 69 -3.65 -12.39 -2.71
CA ILE A 69 -4.65 -13.30 -3.27
C ILE A 69 -5.82 -13.33 -2.30
N ILE A 70 -7.00 -12.97 -2.78
CA ILE A 70 -8.25 -13.04 -2.00
C ILE A 70 -8.89 -14.42 -2.15
N LYS A 71 -8.74 -15.01 -3.34
CA LYS A 71 -9.29 -16.32 -3.66
C LYS A 71 -8.57 -16.96 -4.83
N HIS A 72 -8.07 -18.18 -4.65
CA HIS A 72 -7.59 -19.04 -5.75
C HIS A 72 -8.75 -19.56 -6.62
N LEU A 73 -8.51 -19.65 -7.93
CA LEU A 73 -9.43 -20.16 -8.95
C LEU A 73 -8.72 -21.20 -9.84
N ASP A 74 -9.48 -21.80 -10.76
CA ASP A 74 -8.97 -22.84 -11.65
C ASP A 74 -7.92 -22.31 -12.64
N ASN A 75 -7.07 -23.22 -13.13
CA ASN A 75 -6.09 -22.96 -14.20
C ASN A 75 -5.11 -21.81 -13.90
N GLY A 76 -4.72 -21.65 -12.64
CA GLY A 76 -3.74 -20.65 -12.21
C GLY A 76 -4.29 -19.22 -12.16
N TRP A 77 -5.61 -19.04 -12.20
CA TRP A 77 -6.23 -17.74 -11.95
C TRP A 77 -6.46 -17.52 -10.45
N ALA A 78 -6.50 -16.26 -10.05
CA ALA A 78 -6.90 -15.84 -8.72
C ALA A 78 -7.60 -14.48 -8.76
N LEU A 79 -8.48 -14.24 -7.80
CA LEU A 79 -8.91 -12.89 -7.46
C LEU A 79 -7.80 -12.22 -6.66
N ILE A 80 -7.20 -11.18 -7.23
CA ILE A 80 -6.04 -10.46 -6.69
C ILE A 80 -6.49 -9.06 -6.26
N GLU A 81 -6.04 -8.62 -5.09
CA GLU A 81 -6.20 -7.28 -4.55
C GLU A 81 -4.86 -6.52 -4.60
N THR A 82 -4.86 -5.32 -5.20
CA THR A 82 -3.71 -4.40 -5.25
C THR A 82 -3.67 -3.45 -4.05
N GLU A 83 -2.56 -2.72 -3.89
CA GLU A 83 -2.33 -1.79 -2.77
C GLU A 83 -3.39 -0.67 -2.66
N ASP A 84 -4.10 -0.35 -3.74
CA ASP A 84 -5.23 0.59 -3.78
C ASP A 84 -6.58 -0.06 -3.46
N ALA A 85 -6.57 -1.27 -2.90
CA ALA A 85 -7.71 -2.14 -2.60
C ALA A 85 -8.57 -2.50 -3.84
N TYR A 86 -8.02 -2.33 -5.05
CA TYR A 86 -8.70 -2.72 -6.27
C TYR A 86 -8.58 -4.23 -6.49
N GLN A 87 -9.68 -4.87 -6.91
CA GLN A 87 -9.72 -6.30 -7.16
C GLN A 87 -9.89 -6.60 -8.63
N GLY A 88 -9.18 -7.62 -9.12
CA GLY A 88 -9.37 -8.16 -10.45
C GLY A 88 -8.74 -9.55 -10.60
N LEU A 89 -9.01 -10.21 -11.73
CA LEU A 89 -8.57 -11.58 -11.95
C LEU A 89 -7.18 -11.58 -12.58
N GLY A 90 -6.22 -12.29 -12.00
CA GLY A 90 -4.86 -12.38 -12.54
C GLY A 90 -4.27 -13.78 -12.46
N GLN A 91 -3.20 -13.97 -13.23
CA GLN A 91 -2.47 -15.23 -13.34
C GLN A 91 -1.41 -15.35 -12.24
N THR A 92 -1.52 -16.39 -11.40
CA THR A 92 -0.62 -16.60 -10.26
C THR A 92 0.80 -16.99 -10.67
N LYS A 93 1.02 -17.45 -11.91
CA LYS A 93 2.36 -17.72 -12.46
C LYS A 93 3.28 -16.49 -12.50
N TYR A 94 2.70 -15.29 -12.44
CA TYR A 94 3.44 -14.02 -12.41
C TYR A 94 3.70 -13.51 -10.99
N LEU A 95 3.36 -14.29 -9.98
CA LEU A 95 3.51 -13.95 -8.58
C LEU A 95 4.57 -14.84 -7.95
N ILE A 96 5.34 -14.27 -7.03
CA ILE A 96 6.21 -15.03 -6.13
C ILE A 96 5.82 -14.71 -4.68
N ALA A 97 6.14 -15.61 -3.75
CA ALA A 97 5.90 -15.37 -2.34
C ALA A 97 6.54 -14.04 -1.89
N ASP A 98 5.90 -13.33 -0.95
CA ASP A 98 6.48 -12.12 -0.38
C ASP A 98 7.85 -12.41 0.23
N ASP A 99 8.77 -11.48 0.03
CA ASP A 99 10.13 -11.51 0.58
C ASP A 99 10.33 -10.23 1.40
N PRO A 100 10.07 -10.29 2.72
CA PRO A 100 10.24 -9.14 3.60
C PRO A 100 11.68 -8.58 3.61
N VAL A 101 12.71 -9.40 3.41
CA VAL A 101 14.10 -8.94 3.37
C VAL A 101 14.32 -8.09 2.12
N TRP A 102 13.86 -8.57 0.97
CA TRP A 102 13.92 -7.81 -0.29
C TRP A 102 13.08 -6.53 -0.22
N LYS A 103 11.85 -6.63 0.29
CA LYS A 103 10.87 -5.52 0.36
C LYS A 103 11.34 -4.37 1.24
N THR A 104 11.98 -4.70 2.36
CA THR A 104 12.41 -3.72 3.37
C THR A 104 13.85 -3.26 3.18
N SER A 105 14.57 -3.76 2.17
CA SER A 105 15.97 -3.43 1.97
C SER A 105 16.24 -1.93 1.89
N THR A 106 17.25 -1.44 2.61
CA THR A 106 17.77 -0.05 2.53
C THR A 106 18.39 0.25 1.16
N HIS A 107 18.78 -0.79 0.42
CA HIS A 107 19.38 -0.73 -0.91
C HIS A 107 18.36 -0.81 -2.06
N GLN A 108 17.06 -0.74 -1.77
CA GLN A 108 16.04 -0.72 -2.80
C GLN A 108 16.21 0.50 -3.72
N VAL A 109 16.04 0.27 -5.02
CA VAL A 109 15.96 1.30 -6.06
C VAL A 109 14.66 1.17 -6.84
N ARG A 110 14.21 2.29 -7.39
CA ARG A 110 12.99 2.41 -8.17
C ARG A 110 13.31 2.93 -9.56
N VAL A 111 12.66 2.38 -10.59
CA VAL A 111 12.73 2.92 -11.95
C VAL A 111 12.13 4.32 -11.97
N ASN A 112 12.94 5.31 -12.32
CA ASN A 112 12.57 6.72 -12.43
C ASN A 112 12.31 7.14 -13.89
N SER A 113 12.98 6.51 -14.85
CA SER A 113 12.71 6.70 -16.28
C SER A 113 11.33 6.15 -16.68
N VAL A 114 10.85 6.48 -17.88
CA VAL A 114 9.64 5.87 -18.45
C VAL A 114 9.78 4.35 -18.48
N ALA A 115 10.97 3.84 -18.77
CA ALA A 115 11.30 2.44 -18.59
C ALA A 115 12.80 2.30 -18.30
N ALA A 116 13.18 1.22 -17.63
CA ALA A 116 14.56 0.78 -17.47
C ALA A 116 14.77 -0.51 -18.25
N LEU A 117 15.82 -0.58 -19.07
CA LEU A 117 16.23 -1.80 -19.75
C LEU A 117 17.26 -2.55 -18.89
N LEU A 118 17.06 -3.85 -18.75
CA LEU A 118 17.89 -4.73 -17.93
C LEU A 118 18.76 -5.60 -18.83
N TYR A 119 20.06 -5.63 -18.59
CA TYR A 119 21.05 -6.31 -19.43
C TYR A 119 21.84 -7.36 -18.66
N PRO A 120 22.30 -8.44 -19.33
CA PRO A 120 23.15 -9.45 -18.70
C PRO A 120 24.58 -8.94 -18.43
N CYS A 121 25.04 -7.95 -19.21
CA CYS A 121 26.33 -7.27 -19.08
C CYS A 121 26.13 -5.74 -19.22
N PRO A 122 27.09 -4.90 -18.79
CA PRO A 122 26.97 -3.44 -18.89
C PRO A 122 27.23 -2.93 -20.33
N ASP A 123 26.47 -3.45 -21.29
CA ASP A 123 26.57 -3.14 -22.71
C ASP A 123 25.16 -3.04 -23.34
N THR A 124 24.90 -1.91 -24.00
CA THR A 124 23.65 -1.65 -24.72
C THR A 124 23.59 -2.27 -26.12
N ALA A 125 24.71 -2.78 -26.65
CA ALA A 125 24.73 -3.46 -27.95
C ALA A 125 24.13 -4.89 -27.88
N GLY A 126 24.10 -5.50 -26.69
CA GLY A 126 23.47 -6.79 -26.44
C GLY A 126 21.94 -6.72 -26.24
N PRO A 127 21.23 -7.86 -26.29
CA PRO A 127 19.80 -7.90 -26.05
C PRO A 127 19.47 -7.59 -24.59
N ALA A 128 18.50 -6.70 -24.36
CA ALA A 128 17.91 -6.51 -23.04
C ALA A 128 17.07 -7.75 -22.66
N LEU A 129 17.20 -8.20 -21.41
CA LEU A 129 16.44 -9.31 -20.83
C LEU A 129 14.99 -8.91 -20.57
N MET A 130 14.79 -7.68 -20.11
CA MET A 130 13.50 -7.19 -19.64
C MET A 130 13.48 -5.66 -19.69
N SER A 131 12.27 -5.09 -19.85
CA SER A 131 12.01 -3.67 -19.67
C SER A 131 11.04 -3.47 -18.51
N LEU A 132 11.50 -2.83 -17.45
CA LEU A 132 10.72 -2.49 -16.27
C LEU A 132 10.07 -1.10 -16.42
N PRO A 133 8.78 -0.93 -16.08
CA PRO A 133 8.11 0.36 -16.14
C PRO A 133 8.55 1.29 -15.01
N PHE A 134 8.22 2.58 -15.15
CA PHE A 134 8.31 3.57 -14.07
C PHE A 134 7.69 3.03 -12.78
N GLY A 135 8.35 3.23 -11.65
CA GLY A 135 7.87 2.82 -10.34
C GLY A 135 8.18 1.37 -9.95
N ALA A 136 8.65 0.53 -10.88
CA ALA A 136 9.11 -0.82 -10.57
C ALA A 136 10.30 -0.78 -9.61
N ARG A 137 10.40 -1.78 -8.72
CA ARG A 137 11.42 -1.85 -7.66
C ARG A 137 12.43 -2.97 -7.92
N CYS A 138 13.69 -2.72 -7.59
CA CYS A 138 14.79 -3.68 -7.58
C CYS A 138 15.68 -3.42 -6.35
N VAL A 139 16.64 -4.28 -6.05
CA VAL A 139 17.60 -4.07 -4.95
C VAL A 139 19.00 -3.91 -5.52
N LEU A 140 19.76 -2.91 -5.07
CA LEU A 140 21.17 -2.78 -5.48
C LEU A 140 21.95 -3.99 -5.00
N TYR A 141 22.77 -4.55 -5.90
CA TYR A 141 23.71 -5.61 -5.55
C TYR A 141 25.07 -4.96 -5.33
N GLU A 142 25.54 -4.93 -4.09
CA GLU A 142 26.79 -4.27 -3.72
C GLU A 142 28.01 -4.76 -4.54
N ASP A 143 28.92 -3.81 -4.79
CA ASP A 143 30.30 -3.95 -5.30
C ASP A 143 30.56 -4.81 -6.54
N LEU A 144 30.29 -4.25 -7.72
CA LEU A 144 31.21 -4.36 -8.87
C LEU A 144 31.27 -3.01 -9.60
N ASP A 145 32.36 -2.28 -9.39
CA ASP A 145 32.71 -0.94 -9.91
C ASP A 145 31.77 0.21 -9.53
N SER A 146 31.95 0.71 -8.30
CA SER A 146 31.52 2.05 -7.89
C SER A 146 32.03 3.18 -8.82
N ASN A 147 33.03 2.90 -9.67
CA ASN A 147 33.58 3.80 -10.67
C ASN A 147 32.80 3.86 -12.00
N SER A 148 31.77 3.03 -12.21
CA SER A 148 30.90 3.20 -13.38
C SER A 148 29.87 4.29 -13.10
N GLU A 149 30.14 5.51 -13.60
CA GLU A 149 29.16 6.61 -13.61
C GLU A 149 27.88 6.23 -14.36
N ARG A 150 27.96 5.26 -15.29
CA ARG A 150 26.89 4.91 -16.22
C ARG A 150 26.04 3.72 -15.80
N TRP A 151 26.65 2.68 -15.24
CA TRP A 151 25.97 1.40 -14.98
C TRP A 151 25.87 1.09 -13.50
N GLN A 152 24.80 0.37 -13.14
CA GLN A 152 24.61 -0.16 -11.80
C GLN A 152 24.11 -1.60 -11.89
N LYS A 153 24.51 -2.42 -10.92
CA LYS A 153 24.08 -3.82 -10.84
C LYS A 153 22.96 -3.95 -9.81
N VAL A 154 21.87 -4.61 -10.22
CA VAL A 154 20.69 -4.85 -9.37
C VAL A 154 20.38 -6.33 -9.29
N SER A 155 19.81 -6.75 -8.16
CA SER A 155 19.17 -8.05 -7.98
C SER A 155 17.68 -7.94 -8.25
N LEU A 156 17.18 -8.85 -9.07
CA LEU A 156 15.76 -9.10 -9.28
C LEU A 156 15.18 -9.96 -8.15
N LEU A 157 13.87 -10.08 -8.13
CA LEU A 157 13.06 -10.86 -7.19
C LEU A 157 13.44 -12.36 -7.18
N ASP A 158 13.86 -12.91 -8.32
CA ASP A 158 14.32 -14.30 -8.43
C ASP A 158 15.81 -14.49 -8.11
N GLY A 159 16.48 -13.43 -7.63
CA GLY A 159 17.92 -13.41 -7.34
C GLY A 159 18.82 -13.21 -8.57
N THR A 160 18.24 -13.10 -9.78
CA THR A 160 19.01 -12.81 -10.99
C THR A 160 19.66 -11.44 -10.89
N ARG A 161 20.96 -11.37 -11.20
CA ARG A 161 21.72 -10.12 -11.16
C ARG A 161 21.88 -9.56 -12.57
N VAL A 162 21.45 -8.32 -12.76
CA VAL A 162 21.41 -7.65 -14.06
C VAL A 162 21.98 -6.24 -13.96
N TRP A 163 22.32 -5.68 -15.12
CA TRP A 163 22.81 -4.32 -15.25
C TRP A 163 21.71 -3.39 -15.73
N VAL A 164 21.65 -2.20 -15.13
CA VAL A 164 20.74 -1.12 -15.50
C VAL A 164 21.53 0.18 -15.63
N GLN A 165 21.07 1.11 -16.46
CA GLN A 165 21.66 2.45 -16.49
C GLN A 165 21.39 3.15 -15.16
N ARG A 166 22.42 3.75 -14.56
CA ARG A 166 22.33 4.46 -13.28
C ARG A 166 21.27 5.58 -13.34
N GLY A 167 21.15 6.26 -14.47
CA GLY A 167 20.16 7.33 -14.66
C GLY A 167 18.71 6.87 -14.77
N ASP A 168 18.46 5.57 -14.99
CA ASP A 168 17.10 5.03 -15.11
C ASP A 168 16.47 4.67 -13.76
N VAL A 169 17.28 4.58 -12.71
CA VAL A 169 16.85 4.21 -11.36
C VAL A 169 17.24 5.28 -10.34
N GLU A 170 16.51 5.33 -9.24
CA GLU A 170 16.80 6.22 -8.12
C GLU A 170 16.53 5.52 -6.79
N THR A 171 17.15 6.01 -5.71
CA THR A 171 16.70 5.66 -4.36
C THR A 171 15.26 6.15 -4.18
N PRO A 172 14.33 5.32 -3.68
CA PRO A 172 12.94 5.70 -3.48
C PRO A 172 12.85 6.96 -2.62
N LYS A 173 12.16 7.97 -3.16
CA LYS A 173 11.81 9.21 -2.47
C LYS A 173 10.37 9.62 -2.76
N THR A 174 9.77 10.33 -1.81
CA THR A 174 8.48 11.02 -1.97
C THR A 174 8.71 12.31 -2.76
N ARG A 175 7.93 12.52 -3.82
CA ARG A 175 8.01 13.75 -4.64
C ARG A 175 7.17 14.87 -4.06
N THR A 176 7.65 16.10 -4.21
CA THR A 176 6.82 17.30 -4.00
C THR A 176 5.76 17.44 -5.09
N LEU A 177 4.79 18.32 -4.90
CA LEU A 177 3.77 18.63 -5.92
C LEU A 177 4.43 19.12 -7.23
N GLU A 178 5.46 19.96 -7.13
CA GLU A 178 6.22 20.46 -8.28
C GLU A 178 6.98 19.35 -9.00
N GLU A 179 7.69 18.48 -8.25
CA GLU A 179 8.39 17.34 -8.84
C GLU A 179 7.44 16.36 -9.53
N MET A 180 6.25 16.12 -8.95
CA MET A 180 5.20 15.30 -9.56
C MET A 180 4.66 15.97 -10.83
N PHE A 181 4.40 17.28 -10.80
CA PHE A 181 3.92 17.99 -11.97
C PHE A 181 4.94 17.95 -13.11
N ASN A 182 6.22 18.13 -12.83
CA ASN A 182 7.31 17.95 -13.81
C ASN A 182 7.38 16.49 -14.32
N LEU A 183 7.16 15.51 -13.45
CA LEU A 183 7.08 14.09 -13.84
C LEU A 183 5.91 13.83 -14.80
N SER A 184 4.80 14.56 -14.70
CA SER A 184 3.62 14.39 -15.57
C SER A 184 3.98 14.51 -17.06
N TYR A 185 4.79 15.51 -17.43
CA TYR A 185 5.23 15.73 -18.81
C TYR A 185 6.11 14.59 -19.36
N ARG A 186 6.77 13.82 -18.50
CA ARG A 186 7.63 12.69 -18.91
C ARG A 186 6.85 11.59 -19.64
N PHE A 187 5.54 11.53 -19.43
CA PHE A 187 4.67 10.52 -20.01
C PHE A 187 3.91 11.00 -21.25
N LEU A 188 4.20 12.19 -21.78
CA LEU A 188 3.60 12.65 -23.04
C LEU A 188 3.76 11.61 -24.15
N GLU A 189 2.71 11.47 -24.96
CA GLU A 189 2.57 10.49 -26.04
C GLU A 189 2.52 9.01 -25.62
N ARG A 190 2.56 8.68 -24.31
CA ARG A 190 2.30 7.31 -23.89
C ARG A 190 0.90 6.90 -24.33
N PRO A 191 0.74 5.72 -24.96
CA PRO A 191 -0.52 5.33 -25.57
C PRO A 191 -1.61 5.19 -24.51
N TYR A 192 -2.84 5.51 -24.92
CA TYR A 192 -4.00 5.23 -24.08
C TYR A 192 -4.23 3.73 -24.08
N ILE A 193 -4.38 3.13 -22.91
CA ILE A 193 -4.83 1.76 -22.78
C ILE A 193 -5.85 1.68 -21.65
N TRP A 194 -7.05 1.18 -21.96
CA TRP A 194 -8.09 0.94 -20.96
C TRP A 194 -7.56 0.04 -19.86
N GLY A 195 -7.79 0.39 -18.59
CA GLY A 195 -7.25 -0.37 -17.46
C GLY A 195 -5.77 -0.09 -17.17
N GLY A 196 -5.07 0.72 -17.99
CA GLY A 196 -3.63 0.95 -17.88
C GLY A 196 -3.22 1.83 -16.68
N THR A 197 -2.26 1.35 -15.89
CA THR A 197 -1.68 2.03 -14.71
C THR A 197 -0.14 2.03 -14.71
N SER A 198 0.48 1.76 -15.86
CA SER A 198 1.94 1.67 -15.99
C SER A 198 2.45 2.58 -17.09
N SER A 199 3.74 2.90 -17.05
CA SER A 199 4.38 3.70 -18.11
C SER A 199 4.37 3.02 -19.49
N LYS A 200 3.95 1.75 -19.60
CA LYS A 200 3.67 1.12 -20.90
C LYS A 200 2.42 1.68 -21.57
N GLY A 201 1.49 2.27 -20.82
CA GLY A 201 0.31 2.96 -21.32
C GLY A 201 -0.70 3.15 -20.19
N PHE A 202 -1.44 4.25 -20.26
CA PHE A 202 -2.33 4.67 -19.17
C PHE A 202 -3.75 4.85 -19.67
N ASP A 203 -4.74 4.58 -18.83
CA ASP A 203 -6.02 5.29 -18.96
C ASP A 203 -6.00 6.61 -18.17
N CYS A 204 -7.11 7.36 -18.20
CA CYS A 204 -7.16 8.68 -17.59
C CYS A 204 -6.88 8.66 -16.08
N SER A 205 -7.45 7.71 -15.33
CA SER A 205 -7.34 7.66 -13.87
C SER A 205 -6.09 6.91 -13.41
N GLY A 206 -5.61 5.93 -14.17
CA GLY A 206 -4.34 5.24 -13.92
C GLY A 206 -3.14 6.17 -14.12
N TYR A 207 -3.23 7.13 -15.05
CA TYR A 207 -2.24 8.20 -15.21
C TYR A 207 -2.14 9.07 -13.95
N VAL A 208 -3.27 9.61 -13.49
CA VAL A 208 -3.33 10.45 -12.27
C VAL A 208 -2.94 9.67 -11.02
N GLN A 209 -3.36 8.40 -10.91
CA GLN A 209 -3.01 7.52 -9.80
C GLN A 209 -1.50 7.27 -9.74
N THR A 210 -0.84 7.03 -10.87
CA THR A 210 0.61 6.82 -10.93
C THR A 210 1.39 8.04 -10.43
N LEU A 211 0.93 9.24 -10.82
CA LEU A 211 1.51 10.50 -10.39
C LEU A 211 1.28 10.75 -8.89
N ALA A 212 0.07 10.51 -8.39
CA ALA A 212 -0.25 10.60 -6.97
C ALA A 212 0.63 9.66 -6.12
N LYS A 213 0.81 8.41 -6.57
CA LYS A 213 1.65 7.42 -5.89
C LYS A 213 3.12 7.88 -5.81
N SER A 214 3.60 8.66 -6.77
CA SER A 214 4.97 9.22 -6.72
C SER A 214 5.16 10.25 -5.60
N MET A 215 4.06 10.86 -5.12
CA MET A 215 4.01 11.72 -3.94
C MET A 215 3.68 10.94 -2.66
N GLY A 216 3.60 9.61 -2.69
CA GLY A 216 3.21 8.79 -1.55
C GLY A 216 1.69 8.77 -1.26
N ILE A 217 0.86 9.16 -2.23
CA ILE A 217 -0.60 9.19 -2.10
C ILE A 217 -1.22 8.04 -2.89
N ILE A 218 -1.94 7.15 -2.20
CA ILE A 218 -2.73 6.11 -2.84
C ILE A 218 -4.11 6.69 -3.17
N LEU A 219 -4.36 6.91 -4.45
CA LEU A 219 -5.69 7.26 -4.95
C LEU A 219 -6.44 5.99 -5.38
N PRO A 220 -7.79 5.97 -5.22
CA PRO A 220 -8.61 4.93 -5.84
C PRO A 220 -8.34 4.78 -7.34
N ARG A 221 -8.55 3.59 -7.88
CA ARG A 221 -8.26 3.28 -9.29
C ARG A 221 -9.05 4.10 -10.31
N ASP A 222 -10.33 4.31 -10.03
CA ASP A 222 -11.28 4.90 -10.97
C ASP A 222 -11.53 6.39 -10.72
N SER A 223 -11.72 7.16 -11.79
CA SER A 223 -11.92 8.63 -11.71
C SER A 223 -13.07 9.08 -10.80
N ARG A 224 -14.14 8.27 -10.69
CA ARG A 224 -15.30 8.56 -9.83
C ARG A 224 -14.93 8.47 -8.35
N PRO A 225 -14.42 7.33 -7.83
CA PRO A 225 -13.84 7.26 -6.50
C PRO A 225 -12.73 8.29 -6.22
N GLN A 226 -11.86 8.58 -7.20
CA GLN A 226 -10.84 9.63 -7.05
C GLN A 226 -11.47 10.99 -6.71
N ALA A 227 -12.54 11.40 -7.40
CA ALA A 227 -13.24 12.64 -7.11
C ALA A 227 -13.85 12.69 -5.70
N GLY A 228 -14.09 11.54 -5.08
CA GLY A 228 -14.58 11.40 -3.71
C GLY A 228 -13.48 11.27 -2.65
N SER A 229 -12.22 11.12 -3.05
CA SER A 229 -11.11 10.84 -2.12
C SER A 229 -10.92 11.95 -1.07
N ASN A 230 -10.67 11.52 0.17
CA ASN A 230 -10.32 12.38 1.31
C ASN A 230 -8.91 12.96 1.19
N GLN A 231 -8.04 12.38 0.36
CA GLN A 231 -6.67 12.87 0.07
C GLN A 231 -6.66 14.10 -0.84
N LEU A 232 -7.81 14.47 -1.39
CA LEU A 232 -7.96 15.58 -2.32
C LEU A 232 -8.93 16.62 -1.76
N ALA A 233 -8.48 17.86 -1.62
CA ALA A 233 -9.30 19.00 -1.20
C ALA A 233 -10.09 19.58 -2.39
N GLU A 234 -11.32 20.04 -2.16
CA GLU A 234 -12.13 20.69 -3.19
C GLU A 234 -11.56 22.07 -3.55
N VAL A 235 -11.53 22.40 -4.83
CA VAL A 235 -11.13 23.74 -5.33
C VAL A 235 -12.37 24.56 -5.62
N THR A 236 -12.58 25.63 -4.86
CA THR A 236 -13.75 26.53 -4.98
C THR A 236 -13.51 27.74 -5.88
N GLY A 237 -12.24 28.07 -6.15
CA GLY A 237 -11.83 29.14 -7.06
C GLY A 237 -11.43 28.62 -8.45
N PRO A 238 -10.78 29.46 -9.27
CA PRO A 238 -10.16 29.01 -10.51
C PRO A 238 -9.17 27.88 -10.26
N ALA A 239 -9.18 26.88 -11.14
CA ALA A 239 -8.18 25.82 -11.10
C ALA A 239 -6.77 26.40 -11.29
N GLN A 240 -5.83 25.85 -10.54
CA GLN A 240 -4.41 26.19 -10.58
C GLN A 240 -3.62 25.02 -11.16
N ILE A 241 -2.39 25.31 -11.60
CA ILE A 241 -1.47 24.29 -12.11
C ILE A 241 -1.31 23.17 -11.06
N GLY A 242 -1.47 21.92 -11.49
CA GLY A 242 -1.42 20.74 -10.63
C GLY A 242 -2.77 20.30 -10.05
N ASP A 243 -3.83 21.10 -10.19
CA ASP A 243 -5.17 20.69 -9.76
C ASP A 243 -5.71 19.54 -10.61
N ILE A 244 -6.32 18.56 -9.97
CA ILE A 244 -6.97 17.44 -10.63
C ILE A 244 -8.37 17.88 -11.06
N THR A 245 -8.66 17.79 -12.35
CA THR A 245 -9.94 18.18 -12.93
C THR A 245 -10.73 16.96 -13.38
N PHE A 246 -12.01 16.92 -12.99
CA PHE A 246 -12.93 15.81 -13.26
C PHE A 246 -14.03 16.25 -14.20
N TRP A 247 -14.26 15.45 -15.24
CA TRP A 247 -15.12 15.82 -16.37
C TRP A 247 -16.18 14.77 -16.64
N ALA A 248 -17.35 15.23 -17.11
CA ALA A 248 -18.43 14.39 -17.58
C ALA A 248 -18.63 14.56 -19.10
N ASN A 249 -19.43 13.68 -19.69
CA ASN A 249 -19.90 13.89 -21.05
C ASN A 249 -20.90 15.07 -21.11
N LEU A 250 -20.98 15.75 -22.25
CA LEU A 250 -21.86 16.90 -22.48
C LEU A 250 -23.29 16.63 -21.99
N GLY A 251 -23.82 17.55 -21.17
CA GLY A 251 -25.17 17.47 -20.58
C GLY A 251 -25.34 16.42 -19.48
N LYS A 252 -24.25 15.82 -18.98
CA LYS A 252 -24.28 14.84 -17.89
C LYS A 252 -23.44 15.33 -16.71
N THR A 253 -23.72 14.80 -15.53
CA THR A 253 -22.97 15.08 -14.28
C THR A 253 -22.09 13.90 -13.86
N ARG A 254 -22.29 12.73 -14.45
CA ARG A 254 -21.52 11.52 -14.12
C ARG A 254 -20.10 11.66 -14.65
N ILE A 255 -19.13 11.67 -13.73
CA ILE A 255 -17.70 11.72 -14.05
C ILE A 255 -17.32 10.51 -14.92
N THR A 256 -16.66 10.81 -16.03
CA THR A 256 -16.18 9.86 -17.03
C THR A 256 -14.71 10.04 -17.38
N HIS A 257 -14.09 11.14 -16.95
CA HIS A 257 -12.72 11.49 -17.32
C HIS A 257 -12.04 12.30 -16.21
N VAL A 258 -10.72 12.19 -16.11
CA VAL A 258 -9.89 12.95 -15.18
C VAL A 258 -8.59 13.40 -15.87
N GLY A 259 -8.05 14.54 -15.45
CA GLY A 259 -6.77 15.10 -15.90
C GLY A 259 -6.17 16.02 -14.85
N ILE A 260 -4.98 16.55 -15.14
CA ILE A 260 -4.29 17.52 -14.28
C ILE A 260 -4.26 18.86 -15.03
N TYR A 261 -4.78 19.90 -14.40
CA TYR A 261 -4.77 21.25 -14.92
C TYR A 261 -3.33 21.75 -15.06
N CYS A 262 -3.05 22.37 -16.20
CA CYS A 262 -1.75 22.91 -16.56
C CYS A 262 -1.93 24.30 -17.21
N GLU A 263 -0.90 24.79 -17.88
CA GLU A 263 -0.86 26.15 -18.45
C GLU A 263 -2.03 26.49 -19.39
N GLU A 264 -2.42 27.76 -19.39
CA GLU A 264 -3.35 28.36 -20.37
C GLU A 264 -4.74 27.70 -20.45
N GLY A 265 -5.26 27.16 -19.35
CA GLY A 265 -6.57 26.51 -19.34
C GLY A 265 -6.57 25.08 -19.89
N ASN A 266 -5.39 24.53 -20.16
CA ASN A 266 -5.24 23.16 -20.64
C ASN A 266 -5.19 22.16 -19.51
N SER A 267 -5.33 20.88 -19.84
CA SER A 267 -5.06 19.78 -18.92
C SER A 267 -4.18 18.72 -19.59
N ILE A 268 -3.21 18.21 -18.84
CA ILE A 268 -2.48 17.00 -19.21
C ILE A 268 -3.27 15.77 -18.77
N HIS A 269 -3.55 14.87 -19.70
CA HIS A 269 -4.41 13.72 -19.46
C HIS A 269 -4.17 12.60 -20.49
N SER A 270 -4.43 11.34 -20.11
CA SER A 270 -4.49 10.23 -21.07
C SER A 270 -5.88 10.14 -21.69
N SER A 271 -6.00 10.24 -23.02
CA SER A 271 -7.28 10.37 -23.72
C SER A 271 -7.37 9.55 -25.01
N VAL A 272 -8.54 8.99 -25.27
CA VAL A 272 -8.90 8.35 -26.54
C VAL A 272 -9.32 9.33 -27.64
N LYS A 273 -9.62 10.59 -27.28
CA LYS A 273 -10.21 11.56 -28.22
C LYS A 273 -9.18 12.26 -29.10
N ASN A 274 -7.89 12.06 -28.82
CA ASN A 274 -6.80 12.64 -29.59
C ASN A 274 -6.58 11.87 -30.89
N PRO A 275 -6.12 12.52 -31.99
CA PRO A 275 -5.78 11.82 -33.22
C PRO A 275 -4.83 10.63 -33.01
N ARG A 276 -3.90 10.79 -32.05
CA ARG A 276 -3.11 9.71 -31.46
C ARG A 276 -3.57 9.49 -30.01
N PRO A 277 -4.36 8.43 -29.71
CA PRO A 277 -4.79 8.13 -28.35
C PRO A 277 -3.62 7.98 -27.38
N GLY A 278 -3.64 8.76 -26.29
CA GLY A 278 -2.54 8.78 -25.33
C GLY A 278 -2.53 10.01 -24.43
N VAL A 279 -1.45 10.13 -23.67
CA VAL A 279 -1.17 11.28 -22.82
C VAL A 279 -0.86 12.50 -23.70
N ALA A 280 -1.66 13.55 -23.56
CA ALA A 280 -1.48 14.79 -24.27
C ALA A 280 -1.95 15.98 -23.43
N ILE A 281 -1.68 17.18 -23.93
CA ILE A 281 -2.14 18.44 -23.37
C ILE A 281 -3.23 18.98 -24.29
N ASN A 282 -4.44 19.15 -23.76
CA ASN A 282 -5.57 19.64 -24.53
C ASN A 282 -6.38 20.64 -23.71
N THR A 283 -7.01 21.60 -24.40
CA THR A 283 -8.09 22.40 -23.82
C THR A 283 -9.33 21.53 -23.69
N LEU A 284 -9.83 21.39 -22.46
CA LEU A 284 -11.05 20.62 -22.20
C LEU A 284 -12.28 21.53 -22.10
N PRO A 285 -13.46 21.12 -22.58
CA PRO A 285 -14.59 22.03 -22.73
C PRO A 285 -15.18 22.41 -21.37
N HIS A 286 -14.99 23.66 -20.92
CA HIS A 286 -15.34 24.14 -19.57
C HIS A 286 -16.74 23.73 -19.07
N HIS A 287 -17.76 23.70 -19.93
CA HIS A 287 -19.13 23.29 -19.57
C HIS A 287 -19.26 21.81 -19.15
N SER A 288 -18.23 20.99 -19.40
CA SER A 288 -18.16 19.58 -19.01
C SER A 288 -17.35 19.36 -17.72
N LEU A 289 -16.77 20.42 -17.14
CA LEU A 289 -16.06 20.36 -15.87
C LEU A 289 -17.07 20.13 -14.75
N VAL A 290 -16.88 19.07 -13.99
CA VAL A 290 -17.77 18.73 -12.87
C VAL A 290 -17.17 19.23 -11.55
N LYS A 291 -15.87 18.98 -11.34
CA LYS A 291 -15.14 19.35 -10.12
C LYS A 291 -13.66 19.58 -10.41
N ALA A 292 -13.04 20.43 -9.60
CA ALA A 292 -11.60 20.54 -9.48
C ALA A 292 -11.19 20.22 -8.04
N LYS A 293 -10.09 19.51 -7.89
CA LYS A 293 -9.52 19.16 -6.59
C LYS A 293 -8.01 19.38 -6.57
N ARG A 294 -7.43 19.52 -5.39
CA ARG A 294 -5.99 19.64 -5.18
C ARG A 294 -5.50 18.55 -4.25
N PHE A 295 -4.29 18.05 -4.48
CA PHE A 295 -3.62 17.20 -3.51
C PHE A 295 -3.51 17.92 -2.16
N LYS A 296 -3.93 17.26 -1.08
CA LYS A 296 -3.59 17.74 0.24
C LYS A 296 -2.09 17.56 0.46
N GLU A 297 -1.48 18.52 1.15
CA GLU A 297 -0.12 18.33 1.64
C GLU A 297 -0.11 17.12 2.58
N ILE A 298 0.91 16.28 2.44
CA ILE A 298 1.11 15.18 3.36
C ILE A 298 1.60 15.76 4.68
N SER A 299 0.72 15.75 5.67
CA SER A 299 1.03 16.11 7.05
C SER A 299 0.65 14.97 7.98
N TYR A 300 1.30 14.91 9.14
CA TYR A 300 0.84 14.02 10.20
C TYR A 300 -0.57 14.44 10.65
N SER A 301 -1.41 13.46 10.97
CA SER A 301 -2.74 13.67 11.52
C SER A 301 -3.05 12.53 12.47
N SER A 302 -3.51 12.88 13.67
CA SER A 302 -4.00 11.92 14.65
C SER A 302 -5.25 12.43 15.34
N THR A 303 -6.18 11.53 15.65
CA THR A 303 -7.34 11.80 16.50
C THR A 303 -7.36 10.83 17.67
N ILE A 304 -7.65 11.34 18.87
CA ILE A 304 -7.85 10.54 20.08
C ILE A 304 -9.34 10.63 20.43
N SER A 305 -10.02 9.50 20.53
CA SER A 305 -11.43 9.43 20.93
C SER A 305 -11.64 8.39 22.03
N PRO A 306 -12.68 8.53 22.86
CA PRO A 306 -13.10 7.44 23.75
C PRO A 306 -13.52 6.20 22.95
N ILE A 307 -13.59 5.05 23.62
CA ILE A 307 -14.21 3.85 23.02
C ILE A 307 -15.72 4.08 22.93
N THR A 308 -16.21 4.43 21.74
CA THR A 308 -17.66 4.53 21.46
C THR A 308 -18.26 3.13 21.27
N PRO A 309 -19.60 2.97 21.26
CA PRO A 309 -20.22 1.69 20.92
C PRO A 309 -19.76 1.14 19.57
N GLU A 310 -19.60 1.99 18.56
CA GLU A 310 -19.12 1.59 17.22
C GLU A 310 -17.67 1.07 17.25
N VAL A 311 -16.81 1.68 18.07
CA VAL A 311 -15.44 1.19 18.27
C VAL A 311 -15.46 -0.09 19.11
N SER A 312 -16.32 -0.19 20.12
CA SER A 312 -16.46 -1.38 20.95
C SER A 312 -16.85 -2.61 20.13
N GLU A 313 -17.66 -2.44 19.08
CA GLU A 313 -18.01 -3.52 18.14
C GLU A 313 -16.80 -4.03 17.34
N LYS A 314 -15.79 -3.18 17.12
CA LYS A 314 -14.53 -3.56 16.46
C LYS A 314 -13.57 -4.32 17.38
N MET A 315 -13.78 -4.33 18.69
CA MET A 315 -12.86 -4.92 19.69
C MET A 315 -13.45 -6.11 20.46
N THR A 316 -14.41 -6.80 19.85
CA THR A 316 -15.17 -7.89 20.51
C THR A 316 -14.34 -9.12 20.85
N HIS A 317 -13.19 -9.33 20.18
CA HIS A 317 -12.26 -10.42 20.47
C HIS A 317 -11.09 -9.97 21.34
N SER A 318 -10.56 -8.76 21.10
CA SER A 318 -9.39 -8.24 21.82
C SER A 318 -9.73 -7.70 23.21
N TRP A 319 -10.96 -7.24 23.48
CA TRP A 319 -11.43 -6.86 24.81
C TRP A 319 -12.44 -7.87 25.35
N GLN A 320 -12.13 -8.49 26.50
CA GLN A 320 -12.98 -9.50 27.15
C GLN A 320 -13.52 -8.98 28.49
N ASN A 321 -14.68 -9.45 28.94
CA ASN A 321 -15.34 -8.99 30.18
C ASN A 321 -14.49 -9.18 31.45
N ASN A 322 -13.50 -10.06 31.43
CA ASN A 322 -12.56 -10.30 32.53
C ASN A 322 -11.23 -9.53 32.37
N ASN A 323 -11.11 -8.66 31.37
CA ASN A 323 -9.92 -7.83 31.16
C ASN A 323 -9.69 -6.94 32.40
N PRO A 324 -8.42 -6.72 32.81
CA PRO A 324 -8.09 -5.95 34.00
C PRO A 324 -8.44 -4.45 33.90
N ILE A 325 -8.68 -3.93 32.68
CA ILE A 325 -8.96 -2.53 32.40
C ILE A 325 -10.33 -2.36 31.73
N PRO A 326 -11.19 -1.48 32.27
CA PRO A 326 -12.49 -1.19 31.67
C PRO A 326 -12.32 -0.34 30.40
N LEU A 327 -13.28 -0.47 29.46
CA LEU A 327 -13.27 0.29 28.19
C LEU A 327 -13.12 1.80 28.35
N GLN A 328 -13.66 2.36 29.43
CA GLN A 328 -13.58 3.80 29.75
C GLN A 328 -12.15 4.31 30.02
N ASP A 329 -11.22 3.40 30.31
CA ASP A 329 -9.81 3.71 30.52
C ASP A 329 -8.95 3.48 29.26
N LEU A 330 -9.58 3.02 28.17
CA LEU A 330 -8.97 2.91 26.85
C LEU A 330 -9.39 4.08 25.95
N CYS A 331 -8.53 4.41 25.00
CA CYS A 331 -8.79 5.36 23.93
C CYS A 331 -8.50 4.71 22.58
N TYR A 332 -9.24 5.16 21.58
CA TYR A 332 -9.04 4.81 20.19
C TYR A 332 -8.34 5.95 19.49
N ILE A 333 -7.21 5.62 18.87
CA ILE A 333 -6.39 6.54 18.11
C ILE A 333 -6.46 6.14 16.66
N GLN A 334 -6.83 7.10 15.82
CA GLN A 334 -6.63 7.02 14.38
C GLN A 334 -5.49 7.94 14.01
N LEU A 335 -4.50 7.43 13.28
CA LEU A 335 -3.35 8.22 12.85
C LEU A 335 -2.88 7.79 11.47
N ASN A 336 -2.08 8.60 10.80
CA ASN A 336 -1.42 8.20 9.55
C ASN A 336 0.05 7.82 9.77
N HIS A 337 0.55 6.90 8.93
CA HIS A 337 1.92 6.40 8.99
C HIS A 337 2.47 6.14 7.58
N TRP A 338 3.80 6.14 7.44
CA TRP A 338 4.46 5.75 6.19
C TRP A 338 4.58 4.23 6.10
N GLY A 339 4.24 3.66 4.95
CA GLY A 339 4.44 2.25 4.64
C GLY A 339 5.81 1.97 4.02
N PHE A 340 6.21 0.69 3.98
CA PHE A 340 7.39 0.24 3.23
C PHE A 340 7.27 0.44 1.71
N ASP A 341 6.04 0.67 1.23
CA ASP A 341 5.76 1.04 -0.14
C ASP A 341 6.07 2.52 -0.46
N GLY A 342 6.42 3.31 0.55
CA GLY A 342 6.66 4.75 0.42
C GLY A 342 5.38 5.55 0.24
N CYS A 343 4.23 5.01 0.64
CA CYS A 343 2.95 5.71 0.67
C CYS A 343 2.49 5.95 2.11
N VAL A 344 1.60 6.92 2.29
CA VAL A 344 0.92 7.18 3.57
C VAL A 344 -0.33 6.30 3.67
N HIS A 345 -0.45 5.63 4.81
CA HIS A 345 -1.58 4.76 5.17
C HIS A 345 -2.27 5.29 6.43
N GLU A 346 -3.56 4.99 6.55
CA GLU A 346 -4.31 5.21 7.79
C GLU A 346 -4.11 4.00 8.72
N GLY A 347 -3.99 4.26 10.02
CA GLY A 347 -3.78 3.27 11.07
C GLY A 347 -4.73 3.47 12.24
N GLU A 348 -5.00 2.38 12.94
CA GLU A 348 -5.88 2.28 14.09
C GLU A 348 -5.16 1.62 15.27
N ILE A 349 -5.14 2.27 16.43
CA ILE A 349 -4.52 1.71 17.64
C ILE A 349 -5.36 2.02 18.89
N ILE A 350 -5.48 1.04 19.78
CA ILE A 350 -6.15 1.18 21.08
C ILE A 350 -5.08 1.25 22.16
N VAL A 351 -5.13 2.27 23.00
CA VAL A 351 -4.14 2.47 24.07
C VAL A 351 -4.84 2.87 25.37
N HIS A 352 -4.13 2.79 26.50
CA HIS A 352 -4.62 3.36 27.75
C HIS A 352 -4.68 4.90 27.65
N LYS A 353 -5.73 5.51 28.19
CA LYS A 353 -5.97 6.97 28.08
C LYS A 353 -4.81 7.83 28.59
N SER A 354 -4.06 7.34 29.58
CA SER A 354 -2.94 8.08 30.17
C SER A 354 -1.70 8.20 29.27
N VAL A 355 -1.56 7.33 28.26
CA VAL A 355 -0.44 7.38 27.32
C VAL A 355 -0.87 7.88 25.94
N ALA A 356 -2.16 8.15 25.72
CA ALA A 356 -2.70 8.43 24.39
C ALA A 356 -2.03 9.63 23.70
N GLY A 357 -1.84 10.76 24.40
CA GLY A 357 -1.15 11.93 23.86
C GLY A 357 0.31 11.64 23.50
N GLU A 358 1.02 10.96 24.40
CA GLU A 358 2.43 10.60 24.20
C GLU A 358 2.61 9.64 23.02
N VAL A 359 1.70 8.68 22.86
CA VAL A 359 1.70 7.76 21.71
C VAL A 359 1.52 8.53 20.40
N THR A 360 0.61 9.53 20.37
CA THR A 360 0.47 10.36 19.16
C THR A 360 1.72 11.17 18.84
N GLU A 361 2.45 11.66 19.84
CA GLU A 361 3.72 12.38 19.65
C GLU A 361 4.84 11.47 19.16
N ILE A 362 4.89 10.21 19.62
CA ILE A 362 5.83 9.20 19.12
C ILE A 362 5.60 8.97 17.63
N PHE A 363 4.35 8.69 17.24
CA PHE A 363 4.05 8.43 15.83
C PHE A 363 4.18 9.69 14.95
N GLU A 364 4.00 10.89 15.50
CA GLU A 364 4.33 12.14 14.80
C GLU A 364 5.83 12.22 14.47
N GLU A 365 6.70 11.92 15.44
CA GLU A 365 8.15 11.92 15.25
C GLU A 365 8.59 10.88 14.21
N LEU A 366 8.01 9.67 14.27
CA LEU A 366 8.22 8.63 13.26
C LEU A 366 7.75 9.08 11.88
N PHE A 367 6.58 9.71 11.80
CA PHE A 367 6.01 10.19 10.54
C PHE A 367 6.85 11.30 9.91
N ALA A 368 7.30 12.26 10.71
CA ALA A 368 8.13 13.39 10.27
C ALA A 368 9.44 12.93 9.62
N ASN A 369 9.96 11.78 10.06
CA ASN A 369 11.18 11.16 9.55
C ASN A 369 10.92 10.04 8.53
N GLN A 370 9.68 9.87 8.07
CA GLN A 370 9.26 8.82 7.13
C GLN A 370 9.65 7.40 7.58
N TYR A 371 9.63 7.15 8.90
CA TYR A 371 9.92 5.82 9.44
C TYR A 371 8.82 4.83 9.02
N PRO A 372 9.18 3.71 8.37
CA PRO A 372 8.18 2.82 7.80
C PRO A 372 7.56 1.88 8.84
N ILE A 373 6.24 1.81 8.83
CA ILE A 373 5.41 0.87 9.56
C ILE A 373 4.59 0.11 8.51
N GLU A 374 4.62 -1.23 8.51
CA GLU A 374 3.93 -2.00 7.46
C GLU A 374 2.42 -1.77 7.48
N LYS A 375 1.83 -1.78 8.68
CA LYS A 375 0.41 -1.51 8.93
C LYS A 375 0.17 -1.34 10.42
N MET A 376 -0.99 -0.77 10.72
CA MET A 376 -1.48 -0.60 12.09
C MET A 376 -2.99 -0.83 12.10
N LEU A 377 -3.38 -2.06 12.39
CA LEU A 377 -4.77 -2.52 12.46
C LEU A 377 -5.06 -3.00 13.88
N LEU A 378 -6.32 -2.90 14.29
CA LEU A 378 -6.78 -3.56 15.51
C LEU A 378 -6.60 -5.08 15.38
N VAL A 379 -6.15 -5.75 16.45
CA VAL A 379 -5.87 -7.19 16.44
C VAL A 379 -7.13 -8.02 16.14
N ASP A 380 -8.33 -7.46 16.34
CA ASP A 380 -9.60 -8.06 15.92
C ASP A 380 -9.72 -8.29 14.41
N ALA A 381 -8.95 -7.57 13.58
CA ALA A 381 -8.82 -7.90 12.16
C ALA A 381 -8.26 -9.33 11.95
N TYR A 382 -7.61 -9.88 12.97
CA TYR A 382 -7.09 -11.24 13.07
C TYR A 382 -7.86 -12.07 14.10
N SER A 383 -9.09 -11.69 14.47
CA SER A 383 -9.88 -12.33 15.53
C SER A 383 -9.16 -12.41 16.89
N ALA A 384 -8.35 -11.39 17.20
CA ALA A 384 -7.46 -11.33 18.35
C ALA A 384 -6.38 -12.45 18.40
N ASP A 385 -6.04 -13.02 17.24
CA ASP A 385 -4.88 -13.90 17.10
C ASP A 385 -3.60 -13.06 16.95
N ASP A 386 -2.90 -12.91 18.07
CA ASP A 386 -1.64 -12.19 18.21
C ASP A 386 -0.55 -12.77 17.29
N ALA A 387 -0.53 -14.10 17.07
CA ALA A 387 0.47 -14.75 16.22
C ALA A 387 0.26 -14.41 14.75
N LEU A 388 -0.99 -14.47 14.25
CA LEU A 388 -1.31 -14.06 12.88
C LEU A 388 -1.05 -12.57 12.65
N SER A 389 -1.36 -11.74 13.66
CA SER A 389 -1.08 -10.30 13.61
C SER A 389 0.43 -10.02 13.48
N CYS A 390 1.23 -10.71 14.29
CA CYS A 390 2.68 -10.60 14.25
C CYS A 390 3.28 -11.13 12.93
N GLU A 391 2.82 -12.29 12.46
CA GLU A 391 3.26 -12.91 11.20
C GLU A 391 3.02 -12.01 9.98
N ASP A 392 1.94 -11.23 10.00
CA ASP A 392 1.58 -10.24 8.98
C ASP A 392 2.19 -8.84 9.24
N ASN A 393 3.13 -8.75 10.19
CA ASN A 393 3.89 -7.55 10.53
C ASN A 393 3.00 -6.36 10.98
N ASN A 394 1.89 -6.63 11.64
CA ASN A 394 0.98 -5.60 12.13
C ASN A 394 1.50 -4.97 13.43
N SER A 395 1.64 -3.64 13.44
CA SER A 395 1.95 -2.93 14.69
C SER A 395 0.67 -2.74 15.50
N SER A 396 0.69 -3.10 16.78
CA SER A 396 -0.51 -3.09 17.62
C SER A 396 -0.21 -2.87 19.10
N CYS A 397 -1.22 -2.46 19.87
CA CYS A 397 -1.06 -2.15 21.30
C CYS A 397 -1.94 -3.00 22.23
N PHE A 398 -3.20 -3.22 21.88
CA PHE A 398 -4.16 -3.79 22.82
C PHE A 398 -4.60 -5.20 22.44
N CYS A 399 -4.46 -6.13 23.40
CA CYS A 399 -5.06 -7.46 23.33
C CYS A 399 -5.18 -8.07 24.74
N SER A 400 -6.38 -8.55 25.09
CA SER A 400 -6.64 -9.28 26.33
C SER A 400 -5.97 -10.65 26.27
N ARG A 401 -4.81 -10.81 26.91
CA ARG A 401 -4.07 -12.07 26.96
C ARG A 401 -3.15 -12.17 28.18
N PRO A 402 -2.89 -13.38 28.68
CA PRO A 402 -1.80 -13.57 29.63
C PRO A 402 -0.46 -13.22 28.99
N ALA A 403 0.51 -12.80 29.81
CA ALA A 403 1.88 -12.61 29.37
C ALA A 403 2.49 -13.97 28.94
N VAL A 404 3.38 -13.94 27.94
CA VAL A 404 3.92 -15.17 27.34
C VAL A 404 4.62 -16.03 28.40
N GLY A 405 4.08 -17.23 28.62
CA GLY A 405 4.59 -18.19 29.59
C GLY A 405 4.32 -17.85 31.07
N LYS A 406 3.36 -16.96 31.36
CA LYS A 406 2.95 -16.59 32.73
C LYS A 406 1.42 -16.64 32.89
N ASN A 407 0.97 -16.66 34.14
CA ASN A 407 -0.46 -16.53 34.49
C ASN A 407 -0.88 -15.06 34.76
N SER A 408 0.06 -14.12 34.75
CA SER A 408 -0.21 -12.68 34.90
C SER A 408 -0.63 -12.07 33.56
N TRP A 409 -1.40 -10.97 33.61
CA TRP A 409 -1.77 -10.20 32.43
C TRP A 409 -0.56 -9.61 31.70
N SER A 410 -0.66 -9.51 30.38
CA SER A 410 0.32 -8.80 29.53
C SER A 410 0.13 -7.29 29.64
N PHE A 411 1.18 -6.48 29.43
CA PHE A 411 1.06 -5.02 29.30
C PHE A 411 0.12 -4.61 28.15
N HIS A 412 0.01 -5.44 27.10
CA HIS A 412 -0.98 -5.25 26.04
C HIS A 412 -2.43 -5.31 26.56
N SER A 413 -2.70 -6.07 27.63
CA SER A 413 -4.04 -6.14 28.21
C SER A 413 -4.42 -4.87 28.98
N PHE A 414 -3.45 -4.01 29.26
CA PHE A 414 -3.66 -2.70 29.87
C PHE A 414 -3.67 -1.55 28.86
N GLY A 415 -3.35 -1.81 27.57
CA GLY A 415 -3.12 -0.76 26.57
C GLY A 415 -1.85 0.05 26.82
N LEU A 416 -0.85 -0.56 27.47
CA LEU A 416 0.40 0.08 27.90
C LEU A 416 1.64 -0.54 27.25
N ALA A 417 1.46 -1.33 26.19
CA ALA A 417 2.54 -1.86 25.39
C ALA A 417 2.23 -1.75 23.90
N ILE A 418 3.23 -1.44 23.08
CA ILE A 418 3.12 -1.30 21.64
C ILE A 418 4.18 -2.19 21.01
N ASP A 419 3.74 -3.08 20.12
CA ASP A 419 4.62 -3.87 19.27
C ASP A 419 4.76 -3.17 17.91
N ILE A 420 6.00 -2.92 17.48
CA ILE A 420 6.32 -2.24 16.21
C ILE A 420 6.95 -3.20 15.23
N ASN A 421 6.33 -3.34 14.05
CA ASN A 421 6.74 -4.25 12.97
C ASN A 421 7.22 -5.63 13.49
N PRO A 422 6.34 -6.43 14.14
CA PRO A 422 6.69 -7.72 14.75
C PRO A 422 7.52 -8.70 13.91
N LEU A 423 7.27 -8.75 12.60
CA LEU A 423 7.99 -9.65 11.69
C LEU A 423 9.46 -9.26 11.57
N LEU A 424 9.75 -7.95 11.58
CA LEU A 424 11.11 -7.42 11.50
C LEU A 424 11.79 -7.36 12.86
N ASN A 425 11.01 -7.40 13.94
CA ASN A 425 11.48 -7.22 15.31
C ASN A 425 11.02 -8.38 16.21
N PRO A 426 11.48 -9.62 15.96
CA PRO A 426 10.93 -10.78 16.64
C PRO A 426 11.20 -10.82 18.14
N TYR A 427 10.33 -11.55 18.84
CA TYR A 427 10.61 -12.12 20.15
C TYR A 427 11.48 -13.37 20.03
N GLN A 428 12.52 -13.47 20.85
CA GLN A 428 13.39 -14.63 20.96
C GLN A 428 13.60 -15.04 22.42
N ARG A 429 13.34 -16.32 22.73
CA ARG A 429 13.69 -16.93 24.04
C ARG A 429 13.96 -18.42 23.88
N LYS A 430 15.06 -18.92 24.46
CA LYS A 430 15.43 -20.36 24.45
C LYS A 430 15.38 -20.99 23.04
N GLY A 431 15.84 -20.26 22.02
CA GLY A 431 15.84 -20.70 20.62
C GLY A 431 14.48 -20.65 19.91
N LYS A 432 13.39 -20.32 20.61
CA LYS A 432 12.08 -20.03 20.00
C LYS A 432 12.08 -18.60 19.46
N VAL A 433 11.56 -18.43 18.24
CA VAL A 433 11.37 -17.15 17.56
C VAL A 433 9.88 -16.96 17.30
N ILE A 434 9.35 -15.79 17.64
CA ILE A 434 7.96 -15.40 17.39
C ILE A 434 7.99 -14.02 16.70
N PRO A 435 7.34 -13.84 15.54
CA PRO A 435 6.62 -14.87 14.80
C PRO A 435 7.57 -15.87 14.11
N SER A 436 7.03 -17.02 13.67
CA SER A 436 7.85 -18.15 13.18
C SER A 436 8.61 -17.85 11.88
N ASN A 437 8.06 -16.96 11.06
CA ASN A 437 8.61 -16.45 9.80
C ASN A 437 9.66 -15.32 9.98
N ALA A 438 9.90 -14.86 11.21
CA ALA A 438 10.84 -13.77 11.49
C ALA A 438 12.31 -14.19 11.69
N LYS A 439 12.64 -15.48 11.51
CA LYS A 439 14.01 -15.99 11.73
C LYS A 439 15.12 -15.21 11.01
N PRO A 440 14.94 -14.73 9.76
CA PRO A 440 15.99 -13.93 9.10
C PRO A 440 16.34 -12.67 9.89
N PHE A 441 15.37 -12.04 10.55
CA PHE A 441 15.51 -10.76 11.27
C PHE A 441 16.13 -10.89 12.66
N LEU A 442 16.55 -12.10 13.06
CA LEU A 442 17.48 -12.27 14.18
C LEU A 442 18.85 -11.68 13.86
N ASP A 443 19.25 -11.70 12.57
CA ASP A 443 20.41 -10.96 12.12
C ASP A 443 20.07 -9.48 12.02
N ARG A 444 20.43 -8.74 13.08
CA ARG A 444 20.19 -7.29 13.17
C ARG A 444 21.10 -6.48 12.24
N SER A 445 22.07 -7.10 11.57
CA SER A 445 22.95 -6.45 10.58
C SER A 445 22.34 -6.42 9.18
N LEU A 446 21.20 -7.08 8.96
CA LEU A 446 20.49 -7.02 7.69
C LEU A 446 20.21 -5.57 7.29
N PRO A 447 20.48 -5.18 6.03
CA PRO A 447 20.26 -3.83 5.55
C PRO A 447 18.77 -3.63 5.25
N CYS A 448 17.93 -3.67 6.29
CA CYS A 448 16.48 -3.57 6.20
C CYS A 448 15.99 -2.38 7.05
N LYS A 449 15.12 -1.56 6.46
CA LYS A 449 14.41 -0.51 7.19
C LYS A 449 13.46 -1.13 8.21
N GLY A 450 13.21 -0.44 9.33
CA GLY A 450 12.25 -0.87 10.35
C GLY A 450 12.77 -1.92 11.33
N ILE A 451 14.03 -2.34 11.21
CA ILE A 451 14.76 -3.11 12.24
C ILE A 451 15.13 -2.15 13.37
N ILE A 452 14.61 -2.41 14.56
CA ILE A 452 14.85 -1.61 15.76
C ILE A 452 16.18 -2.01 16.42
N THR A 453 17.08 -1.06 16.57
CA THR A 453 18.34 -1.17 17.33
C THR A 453 18.41 -0.01 18.32
N THR A 454 19.42 0.03 19.20
CA THR A 454 19.58 1.16 20.14
C THR A 454 19.89 2.49 19.44
N ASP A 455 20.39 2.46 18.21
CA ASP A 455 20.65 3.66 17.42
C ASP A 455 19.48 4.01 16.48
N ASP A 456 18.43 3.19 16.46
CA ASP A 456 17.28 3.39 15.59
C ASP A 456 16.35 4.50 16.10
N LEU A 457 15.75 5.25 15.16
CA LEU A 457 14.84 6.33 15.48
C LEU A 457 13.64 5.86 16.31
N CYS A 458 13.09 4.67 16.01
CA CYS A 458 11.94 4.16 16.74
C CYS A 458 12.28 3.89 18.20
N TYR A 459 13.44 3.29 18.46
CA TYR A 459 13.94 3.13 19.82
C TYR A 459 14.04 4.49 20.54
N GLN A 460 14.69 5.49 19.93
CA GLN A 460 14.88 6.80 20.55
C GLN A 460 13.54 7.50 20.84
N ALA A 461 12.58 7.45 19.90
CA ALA A 461 11.27 8.08 20.05
C ALA A 461 10.51 7.56 21.29
N PHE A 462 10.58 6.26 21.54
CA PHE A 462 9.97 5.63 22.72
C PHE A 462 10.76 5.91 24.01
N ILE A 463 12.07 5.66 24.01
CA ILE A 463 12.89 5.76 25.23
C ILE A 463 12.97 7.20 25.76
N ASN A 464 13.04 8.20 24.88
CA ASN A 464 13.05 9.62 25.28
C ASN A 464 11.77 10.06 26.01
N ARG A 465 10.69 9.25 25.92
CA ARG A 465 9.41 9.46 26.62
C ARG A 465 9.22 8.49 27.79
N GLY A 466 10.30 7.85 28.25
CA GLY A 466 10.30 6.98 29.42
C GLY A 466 9.63 5.62 29.20
N TRP A 467 9.44 5.20 27.95
CA TRP A 467 9.10 3.81 27.66
C TRP A 467 10.30 2.91 27.91
N ARG A 468 10.03 1.64 28.18
CA ARG A 468 11.03 0.57 28.27
C ARG A 468 10.95 -0.26 27.00
N TRP A 469 12.09 -0.80 26.57
CA TRP A 469 12.17 -1.65 25.39
C TRP A 469 12.57 -3.08 25.74
N GLY A 470 11.89 -4.05 25.14
CA GLY A 470 12.10 -5.48 25.37
C GLY A 470 13.34 -6.07 24.68
N GLY A 471 13.96 -5.34 23.75
CA GLY A 471 15.12 -5.83 22.98
C GLY A 471 16.39 -6.06 23.79
N HIS A 472 16.45 -5.59 25.03
CA HIS A 472 17.57 -5.76 25.97
C HIS A 472 17.07 -6.16 27.36
N TRP A 473 16.14 -7.12 27.48
CA TRP A 473 15.91 -7.74 28.79
C TRP A 473 17.17 -8.53 29.17
N GLU A 474 18.09 -7.84 29.86
CA GLU A 474 19.29 -8.43 30.41
C GLU A 474 18.96 -9.63 31.29
N ILE A 475 19.98 -10.46 31.51
CA ILE A 475 20.01 -11.78 32.15
C ILE A 475 19.65 -11.70 33.66
N GLU A 476 18.71 -10.85 34.07
CA GLU A 476 18.32 -10.72 35.47
C GLU A 476 17.35 -11.80 35.93
N ARG A 477 16.76 -12.61 35.04
CA ARG A 477 15.70 -13.56 35.44
C ARG A 477 15.80 -15.01 35.00
N ASP A 478 16.75 -15.38 34.16
CA ASP A 478 17.09 -16.77 33.82
C ASP A 478 18.35 -16.67 32.96
N GLU A 479 19.33 -17.55 33.10
CA GLU A 479 20.65 -17.57 32.41
C GLU A 479 20.59 -17.66 30.86
N ILE A 480 19.43 -17.40 30.25
CA ILE A 480 19.16 -17.46 28.81
C ILE A 480 18.48 -16.16 28.40
N GLY A 481 19.21 -15.32 27.67
CA GLY A 481 18.74 -14.03 27.15
C GLY A 481 17.37 -14.14 26.48
N CYS A 482 16.52 -13.16 26.76
CA CYS A 482 15.20 -12.99 26.18
C CYS A 482 15.18 -11.63 25.49
N ASN A 483 15.03 -11.61 24.17
CA ASN A 483 14.98 -10.35 23.43
C ASN A 483 13.60 -10.23 22.81
N ASP A 484 12.87 -9.17 23.15
CA ASP A 484 11.57 -8.84 22.58
C ASP A 484 11.71 -7.54 21.76
N TYR A 485 12.26 -7.64 20.55
CA TYR A 485 12.68 -6.47 19.78
C TYR A 485 11.51 -5.57 19.34
N GLN A 486 10.31 -6.13 19.22
CA GLN A 486 9.09 -5.41 18.86
C GLN A 486 8.54 -4.56 20.01
N HIS A 487 8.81 -4.97 21.25
CA HIS A 487 7.96 -4.62 22.38
C HIS A 487 8.45 -3.38 23.13
N PHE A 488 7.64 -2.33 23.10
CA PHE A 488 7.80 -1.17 23.99
C PHE A 488 6.68 -1.16 25.02
N TYR A 489 6.99 -0.91 26.28
CA TYR A 489 5.97 -0.84 27.33
C TYR A 489 6.25 0.28 28.33
N LYS A 490 5.20 0.72 29.01
CA LYS A 490 5.28 1.75 30.05
C LYS A 490 4.56 1.30 31.31
N GLU A 491 5.23 1.45 32.44
CA GLU A 491 4.67 1.13 33.76
C GLU A 491 3.94 2.37 34.30
N ILE A 492 2.77 2.14 34.89
CA ILE A 492 1.96 3.19 35.51
C ILE A 492 1.56 2.70 36.89
N GLU A 493 1.99 3.45 37.90
CA GLU A 493 1.73 3.13 39.31
C GLU A 493 0.22 2.96 39.55
N GLY A 494 -0.15 1.84 40.16
CA GLY A 494 -1.55 1.50 40.46
C GLY A 494 -2.36 0.94 39.28
N THR A 495 -1.81 0.90 38.06
CA THR A 495 -2.44 0.29 36.88
C THR A 495 -1.76 -1.01 36.48
N THR A 496 -0.43 -1.08 36.57
CA THR A 496 0.35 -2.25 36.18
C THR A 496 0.62 -3.20 37.36
N PRO A 497 0.76 -4.52 37.14
CA PRO A 497 1.00 -5.51 38.19
C PRO A 497 2.31 -5.35 38.96
#